data_AF-M2PU81-F1
#
_entry.id   AF-M2PU81-F1
#
_cell.length_a   1.000
_cell.length_b   1.000
_cell.length_c   1.000
_cell.angle_alpha   90.00
_cell.angle_beta   90.00
_cell.angle_gamma   90.00
#
_symmetry.space_group_name_H-M   'P 1'
#
loop_
_entity.id
_entity.type
_entity.pdbx_description
1 polymer ?
#
loop_
_entity_poly.entity_id
_entity_poly.type
_entity_poly.pdbx_seq_one_letter_code
_entity_poly.pdbx_strand_id
1 'polypeptide(L)' 'MSAADRQRTCAACGSPFAPRERTGLEAVIDGEVLYVAVHPWHSTHPPRRETEAARRLTTTGPA' A
#
# COMPACT_ATOMS: atom_id res chain seq x y z
N MET A 1 -6.98 -17.90 -7.01
CA MET A 1 -5.95 -17.74 -5.97
C MET A 1 -5.81 -16.25 -5.71
N SER A 2 -6.18 -15.80 -4.50
CA SER A 2 -6.20 -14.37 -4.14
C SER A 2 -4.83 -13.89 -3.65
N ALA A 3 -4.63 -12.57 -3.55
CA ALA A 3 -3.41 -11.99 -2.98
C ALA A 3 -3.24 -12.35 -1.49
N ALA A 4 -4.35 -12.42 -0.75
CA ALA A 4 -4.40 -12.92 0.63
C ALA A 4 -3.85 -14.35 0.74
N ASP A 5 -4.24 -15.24 -0.18
CA ASP A 5 -3.79 -16.65 -0.17
C ASP A 5 -2.27 -16.78 -0.41
N ARG A 6 -1.69 -15.86 -1.17
CA ARG A 6 -0.26 -15.86 -1.52
C ARG A 6 0.61 -15.25 -0.43
N GLN A 7 0.22 -14.07 0.08
CA GLN A 7 1.03 -13.31 1.04
C GLN A 7 0.77 -13.71 2.49
N ARG A 8 -0.45 -14.16 2.82
CA ARG A 8 -0.92 -14.59 4.15
C ARG A 8 -0.91 -13.52 5.25
N THR A 9 -0.10 -12.48 5.14
CA THR A 9 0.02 -11.38 6.11
C THR A 9 -0.06 -10.02 5.42
N CYS A 10 -0.58 -9.02 6.12
CA CYS A 10 -0.65 -7.65 5.64
C CYS A 10 0.74 -7.00 5.62
N ALA A 11 1.13 -6.42 4.48
CA ALA A 11 2.44 -5.75 4.34
C ALA A 11 2.58 -4.50 5.22
N ALA A 12 1.47 -3.87 5.62
CA ALA A 12 1.47 -2.67 6.43
C ALA A 12 1.52 -2.93 7.94
N CYS A 13 0.79 -3.94 8.44
CA CYS A 13 0.68 -4.22 9.88
C CYS A 13 1.26 -5.57 10.34
N GLY A 14 1.62 -6.46 9.41
CA GLY A 14 2.16 -7.79 9.70
C GLY A 14 1.14 -8.85 10.14
N SER A 15 -0.09 -8.45 10.49
CA SER A 15 -1.14 -9.38 10.92
C SER A 15 -1.62 -10.32 9.79
N PRO A 16 -2.03 -11.55 10.11
CA PRO A 16 -2.50 -12.50 9.11
C PRO A 16 -3.84 -12.09 8.50
N PHE A 17 -4.03 -12.42 7.23
CA PHE A 17 -5.33 -12.33 6.57
C PHE A 17 -6.22 -13.51 6.95
N ALA A 18 -7.52 -13.27 7.09
CA ALA A 18 -8.49 -14.33 7.20
C ALA A 18 -8.67 -15.06 5.85
N PRO A 19 -9.05 -16.35 5.85
CA PRO A 19 -9.31 -17.09 4.62
C PRO A 19 -10.39 -16.39 3.78
N ARG A 20 -10.07 -16.13 2.49
CA ARG A 20 -10.95 -15.39 1.54
C ARG A 20 -11.26 -13.95 1.94
N GLU A 21 -10.48 -13.35 2.84
CA GLU A 21 -10.59 -11.94 3.14
C GLU A 21 -10.28 -11.08 1.91
N ARG A 22 -11.02 -9.97 1.76
CA ARG A 22 -10.74 -8.99 0.72
C ARG A 22 -9.57 -8.11 1.15
N THR A 23 -8.54 -8.06 0.32
CA THR A 23 -7.35 -7.24 0.55
C THR A 23 -7.26 -6.12 -0.47
N GLY A 24 -6.70 -4.98 -0.05
CA GLY A 24 -6.14 -4.01 -0.98
C GLY A 24 -4.86 -4.55 -1.62
N LEU A 25 -4.44 -3.94 -2.72
CA LEU A 25 -3.14 -4.17 -3.35
C LEU A 25 -2.41 -2.83 -3.45
N GLU A 26 -1.17 -2.80 -2.99
CA GLU A 26 -0.30 -1.63 -3.08
C GLU A 26 0.97 -1.96 -3.83
N ALA A 27 1.51 -0.97 -4.54
CA ALA A 27 2.80 -1.08 -5.20
C ALA A 27 3.91 -0.58 -4.26
N VAL A 28 4.93 -1.39 -4.07
CA VAL A 28 6.16 -1.07 -3.35
C VAL A 28 7.31 -1.09 -4.34
N ILE A 29 8.20 -0.09 -4.27
CA ILE A 29 9.37 -0.01 -5.14
C ILE A 29 10.61 -0.33 -4.30
N ASP A 30 11.26 -1.45 -4.61
CA ASP A 30 12.53 -1.87 -4.00
C ASP A 30 13.48 -2.40 -5.07
N GLY A 31 13.94 -1.50 -5.94
CA GLY A 31 14.66 -1.84 -7.18
C GLY A 31 13.77 -2.43 -8.28
N GLU A 32 12.64 -3.03 -7.92
CA GLU A 32 11.57 -3.50 -8.80
C GLU A 32 10.20 -3.12 -8.22
N VAL A 33 9.15 -3.16 -9.06
CA VAL A 33 7.76 -2.91 -8.62
C VAL A 33 7.15 -4.20 -8.09
N LEU A 34 6.85 -4.23 -6.80
CA LEU A 34 6.22 -5.35 -6.10
C LEU A 34 4.78 -5.00 -5.73
N TYR A 35 3.84 -5.91 -5.98
CA TYR A 35 2.45 -5.76 -5.55
C TYR A 35 2.20 -6.53 -4.26
N VAL A 36 1.93 -5.82 -3.18
CA VAL A 36 1.72 -6.38 -1.85
C VAL A 36 0.27 -6.21 -1.39
N ALA A 37 -0.25 -7.23 -0.73
CA ALA A 37 -1.57 -7.23 -0.12
C ALA A 37 -1.56 -6.44 1.20
N VAL A 38 -2.60 -5.63 1.41
CA VAL A 38 -2.86 -4.89 2.64
C VAL A 38 -4.30 -5.08 3.11
N HIS A 39 -4.56 -4.96 4.42
CA HIS A 39 -5.93 -4.91 4.91
C HIS A 39 -6.66 -3.69 4.33
N PRO A 40 -8.00 -3.72 4.23
CA PRO A 40 -8.77 -2.51 4.01
C PRO A 40 -8.33 -1.44 5.02
N TRP A 41 -8.09 -0.21 4.54
CA TRP A 41 -7.67 0.94 5.36
C TRP A 41 -6.22 0.93 5.87
N HIS A 42 -5.42 -0.06 5.51
CA HIS A 42 -3.99 -0.05 5.78
C HIS A 42 -3.22 0.43 4.55
N SER A 43 -2.12 1.15 4.79
CA SER A 43 -1.18 1.57 3.74
C SER A 43 0.26 1.33 4.19
N THR A 44 1.08 0.90 3.25
CA THR A 44 2.55 0.80 3.40
C THR A 44 3.23 2.16 3.31
N HIS A 45 2.51 3.19 2.84
CA HIS A 45 3.00 4.56 2.82
C HIS A 45 2.66 5.29 4.14
N PRO A 46 3.65 5.90 4.81
CA PRO A 46 3.37 6.68 6.00
C PRO A 46 2.60 7.96 5.62
N PRO A 47 1.56 8.35 6.39
CA PRO A 47 0.67 9.48 6.06
C PRO A 47 1.39 10.82 5.90
N ARG A 48 2.53 10.99 6.59
CA ARG A 48 3.38 12.19 6.45
C ARG A 48 3.99 12.34 5.06
N ARG A 49 4.37 11.23 4.40
CA ARG A 49 4.94 11.26 3.04
C ARG A 49 3.89 11.63 2.00
N GLU A 50 2.65 11.16 2.17
CA GLU A 50 1.55 11.48 1.26
C GLU A 50 1.17 12.97 1.32
N THR A 51 1.12 13.54 2.53
CA THR A 51 0.81 14.97 2.72
C THR A 51 1.91 15.85 2.12
N GLU A 52 3.18 15.45 2.25
CA GLU A 52 4.30 16.18 1.68
C GLU A 52 4.37 16.05 0.15
N ALA A 53 4.10 14.86 -0.40
CA ALA A 53 3.98 14.64 -1.85
C ALA A 53 2.82 15.46 -2.44
N ALA A 54 1.65 15.44 -1.79
CA ALA A 54 0.49 16.25 -2.20
C ALA A 54 0.82 17.76 -2.18
N ARG A 55 1.53 18.24 -1.14
CA ARG A 55 2.01 19.64 -1.10
C ARG A 55 2.92 19.96 -2.29
N ARG A 56 3.91 19.13 -2.59
CA ARG A 56 4.84 19.35 -3.72
C ARG A 56 4.11 19.40 -5.07
N LEU A 57 3.09 18.56 -5.27
CA LEU A 57 2.26 18.58 -6.48
C LEU A 57 1.45 19.87 -6.61
N THR A 58 0.90 20.40 -5.52
CA THR A 58 0.18 21.70 -5.55
C THR A 58 1.09 22.91 -5.79
N THR A 59 2.35 22.84 -5.34
CA THR A 59 3.34 23.92 -5.54
C THR A 59 3.94 23.93 -6.96
N THR A 60 3.79 22.83 -7.72
CA THR A 60 4.37 22.67 -9.07
C THR A 60 3.27 22.57 -10.15
N GLY A 61 2.08 23.13 -9.90
CA GLY A 61 1.08 23.37 -10.96
C GLY A 61 1.48 24.58 -11.82
N PRO A 62 1.19 24.59 -13.14
CA PRO A 62 1.70 25.61 -14.04
C PRO A 62 1.15 26.99 -13.66
N ALA A 63 2.05 27.97 -13.61
CA ALA A 63 1.71 29.39 -13.56
C ALA A 63 1.06 29.86 -14.87
#